data_AF-A0A355X5K9-F1
#
_entry.id   AF-A0A355X5K9-F1
#
_cell.length_a   1.000
_cell.length_b   1.000
_cell.length_c   1.000
_cell.angle_alpha   90.00
_cell.angle_beta   90.00
_cell.angle_gamma   90.00
#
_symmetry.space_group_name_H-M   'P 1'
#
loop_
_entity.id
_entity.type
_entity.pdbx_description
1 polymer ?
#
loop_
_entity_poly.entity_id
_entity_poly.type
_entity_poly.pdbx_seq_one_letter_code
_entity_poly.pdbx_strand_id
1 'polypeptide(L)'
;MASFAMIKELAEKKDKNGNGYLDMTVIGSDKKEYPAKIWRFENNGQFEAGEVVEIEYSVDSYKGKTQLTITMIKKAPDEMIKDFVPSSEYNGKTVFSMLLNKVNSFADNDLKEIVSSIMLKNREKLEDYPAAYRLHHAIVGGLMLHTASIVEMAEKTCQVYPNINRELLLSGAILHDVAKTFEMETGKTGLCSGYSVGGELIGHLVKGAMYIEETAKELGIESEKVTLLEHMVLSHHGVPEYGSPVRP
;
A
#
# COMPACT_ATOMS: atom_id res chain seq x y z
N MET A 1 -24.82 8.50 -22.27
CA MET A 1 -23.46 8.03 -22.60
C MET A 1 -23.01 7.19 -21.42
N ALA A 2 -22.56 5.96 -21.67
CA ALA A 2 -21.94 5.15 -20.63
C ALA A 2 -20.54 5.71 -20.33
N SER A 3 -20.19 5.81 -19.05
CA SER A 3 -18.90 6.28 -18.57
C SER A 3 -18.48 5.42 -17.39
N PHE A 4 -17.18 5.35 -17.11
CA PHE A 4 -16.66 4.62 -15.95
C PHE A 4 -16.35 5.59 -14.82
N ALA A 5 -16.65 5.18 -13.59
CA ALA A 5 -16.34 5.93 -12.39
C ALA A 5 -16.03 4.98 -11.23
N MET A 6 -15.19 5.41 -10.29
CA MET A 6 -14.95 4.68 -9.05
C MET A 6 -15.81 5.24 -7.93
N ILE A 7 -16.48 4.38 -7.16
CA ILE A 7 -17.24 4.79 -5.98
C ILE A 7 -16.25 5.14 -4.87
N LYS A 8 -16.12 6.42 -4.51
CA LYS A 8 -15.25 6.85 -3.40
C LYS A 8 -15.96 6.69 -2.05
N GLU A 9 -17.21 7.12 -2.00
CA GLU A 9 -18.06 7.05 -0.81
C GLU A 9 -19.46 6.59 -1.24
N LEU A 10 -20.12 5.80 -0.40
CA LEU A 10 -21.47 5.31 -0.64
C LEU A 10 -22.26 5.32 0.67
N ALA A 11 -23.43 5.94 0.65
CA ALA A 11 -24.37 5.96 1.77
C ALA A 11 -25.78 5.60 1.29
N GLU A 12 -26.38 4.60 1.92
CA GLU A 12 -27.77 4.21 1.69
C GLU A 12 -28.69 5.10 2.53
N LYS A 13 -29.60 5.83 1.87
CA LYS A 13 -30.49 6.80 2.50
C LYS A 13 -31.93 6.61 2.04
N LYS A 14 -32.88 7.22 2.76
CA LYS A 14 -34.30 7.25 2.38
C LYS A 14 -34.74 8.66 2.03
N ASP A 15 -35.55 8.79 0.98
CA ASP A 15 -36.16 10.06 0.60
C ASP A 15 -37.31 10.43 1.55
N LYS A 16 -37.93 11.60 1.33
CA LYS A 16 -39.06 12.09 2.16
C LYS A 16 -40.30 11.19 2.10
N ASN A 17 -40.40 10.31 1.10
CA ASN A 17 -41.50 9.38 0.89
C ASN A 17 -41.14 7.96 1.37
N GLY A 18 -39.95 7.76 1.96
CA GLY A 18 -39.49 6.48 2.47
C GLY A 18 -38.82 5.57 1.45
N ASN A 19 -38.64 5.99 0.19
CA ASN A 19 -37.95 5.19 -0.83
C ASN A 19 -36.43 5.25 -0.63
N GLY A 20 -35.74 4.10 -0.74
CA GLY A 20 -34.28 4.04 -0.74
C GLY A 20 -33.64 4.78 -1.92
N TYR A 21 -32.48 5.36 -1.69
CA TYR A 21 -31.60 5.91 -2.72
C TYR A 21 -30.14 5.84 -2.24
N LEU A 22 -29.18 5.82 -3.19
CA LEU A 22 -27.76 5.96 -2.84
C LEU A 22 -27.31 7.39 -3.03
N ASP A 23 -26.62 7.88 -2.01
CA ASP A 23 -25.88 9.13 -2.02
C ASP A 23 -24.39 8.79 -2.06
N MET A 24 -23.71 9.19 -3.13
CA MET A 24 -22.36 8.74 -3.42
C MET A 24 -21.45 9.92 -3.80
N THR A 25 -20.16 9.72 -3.59
CA THR A 25 -19.12 10.51 -4.24
C THR A 25 -18.40 9.57 -5.20
N VAL A 26 -18.30 9.94 -6.48
CA VAL A 26 -17.63 9.12 -7.50
C VAL A 26 -16.42 9.87 -8.09
N ILE A 27 -15.38 9.13 -8.46
CA ILE A 27 -14.21 9.65 -9.18
C ILE A 27 -14.38 9.33 -10.67
N GLY A 28 -14.44 10.35 -11.51
CA GLY A 28 -14.50 10.21 -12.96
C GLY A 28 -13.15 9.81 -13.56
N SER A 29 -13.15 9.46 -14.85
CA SER A 29 -11.91 9.15 -15.59
C SER A 29 -10.95 10.34 -15.71
N ASP A 30 -11.45 11.56 -15.51
CA ASP A 30 -10.66 12.79 -15.39
C ASP A 30 -10.05 13.00 -14.00
N LYS A 31 -10.19 12.00 -13.10
CA LYS A 31 -9.70 11.98 -11.72
C LYS A 31 -10.33 13.06 -10.82
N LYS A 32 -11.48 13.62 -11.22
CA LYS A 32 -12.23 14.57 -10.39
C LYS A 32 -13.35 13.88 -9.64
N GLU A 33 -13.67 14.45 -8.49
CA GLU A 33 -14.75 13.97 -7.63
C GLU A 33 -16.07 14.65 -8.00
N TYR A 34 -17.10 13.84 -8.14
CA TYR A 34 -18.45 14.26 -8.46
C TYR A 34 -19.44 13.70 -7.43
N PRO A 35 -20.28 14.55 -6.81
CA PRO A 35 -21.40 14.04 -6.02
C PRO A 35 -22.40 13.39 -6.97
N ALA A 36 -22.84 12.18 -6.64
CA ALA A 36 -23.72 11.38 -7.47
C ALA A 36 -24.86 10.77 -6.67
N LYS A 37 -26.04 10.63 -7.29
CA LYS A 37 -27.21 10.00 -6.68
C LYS A 37 -27.90 9.04 -7.62
N ILE A 38 -28.37 7.93 -7.09
CA ILE A 38 -29.28 7.01 -7.77
C ILE A 38 -30.56 6.91 -6.95
N TRP A 39 -31.65 7.43 -7.50
CA TRP A 39 -32.95 7.52 -6.82
C TRP A 39 -33.72 6.21 -6.94
N ARG A 40 -34.52 5.87 -5.92
CA ARG A 40 -35.39 4.68 -5.90
C ARG A 40 -34.59 3.39 -6.15
N PHE A 41 -33.51 3.24 -5.40
CA PHE A 41 -32.57 2.14 -5.55
C PHE A 41 -32.25 1.56 -4.18
N GLU A 42 -32.37 0.24 -4.07
CA GLU A 42 -32.02 -0.54 -2.88
C GLU A 42 -30.75 -1.32 -3.22
N ASN A 43 -29.63 -0.95 -2.60
CA ASN A 43 -28.33 -1.52 -2.93
C ASN A 43 -28.24 -2.99 -2.57
N ASN A 44 -28.78 -3.39 -1.42
CA ASN A 44 -28.75 -4.78 -0.93
C ASN A 44 -27.32 -5.39 -0.98
N GLY A 45 -26.28 -4.57 -0.76
CA GLY A 45 -24.88 -4.99 -0.83
C GLY A 45 -24.34 -5.25 -2.25
N GLN A 46 -25.02 -4.81 -3.30
CA GLN A 46 -24.54 -4.97 -4.68
C GLN A 46 -23.30 -4.13 -4.96
N PHE A 47 -23.23 -2.92 -4.43
CA PHE A 47 -22.16 -1.95 -4.65
C PHE A 47 -21.55 -1.47 -3.34
N GLU A 48 -20.24 -1.28 -3.35
CA GLU A 48 -19.47 -0.81 -2.20
C GLU A 48 -18.47 0.28 -2.60
N ALA A 49 -17.99 1.06 -1.61
CA ALA A 49 -16.90 1.98 -1.83
C ALA A 49 -15.63 1.24 -2.29
N GLY A 50 -14.92 1.84 -3.23
CA GLY A 50 -13.72 1.30 -3.86
C GLY A 50 -13.96 0.48 -5.12
N GLU A 51 -15.22 0.23 -5.51
CA GLU A 51 -15.54 -0.47 -6.76
C GLU A 51 -15.56 0.50 -7.95
N VAL A 52 -15.07 0.02 -9.10
CA VAL A 52 -15.27 0.71 -10.39
C VAL A 52 -16.59 0.24 -10.99
N VAL A 53 -17.36 1.20 -11.47
CA VAL A 53 -18.68 0.98 -12.05
C VAL A 53 -18.79 1.65 -13.41
N GLU A 54 -19.53 1.00 -14.30
CA GLU A 54 -20.05 1.62 -15.51
C GLU A 54 -21.37 2.32 -15.14
N ILE A 55 -21.46 3.61 -15.43
CA ILE A 55 -22.61 4.47 -15.14
C ILE A 55 -23.15 5.14 -16.39
N GLU A 56 -24.47 5.23 -16.47
CA GLU A 56 -25.16 6.25 -17.28
C GLU A 56 -25.74 7.30 -16.34
N TYR A 57 -25.60 8.58 -16.70
CA TYR A 57 -26.04 9.68 -15.84
C TYR A 57 -26.53 10.88 -16.64
N SER A 58 -27.34 11.71 -15.98
CA SER A 58 -27.60 13.09 -16.36
C SER A 58 -26.86 14.04 -15.42
N VAL A 59 -26.48 15.21 -15.93
CA VAL A 59 -25.84 16.25 -15.14
C VAL A 59 -26.90 17.24 -14.68
N ASP A 60 -27.07 17.34 -13.37
CA ASP A 60 -27.95 18.32 -12.72
C ASP A 60 -27.12 19.40 -12.02
N SER A 61 -27.65 20.63 -11.96
CA SER A 61 -27.10 21.70 -11.13
C SER A 61 -27.94 21.84 -9.88
N TYR A 62 -27.40 21.44 -8.73
CA TYR A 62 -28.06 21.61 -7.44
C TYR A 62 -27.31 22.65 -6.60
N LYS A 63 -27.97 23.78 -6.30
CA LYS A 63 -27.38 24.92 -5.56
C LYS A 63 -26.06 25.43 -6.16
N GLY A 64 -25.95 25.44 -7.50
CA GLY A 64 -24.75 25.91 -8.21
C GLY A 64 -23.58 24.93 -8.22
N LYS A 65 -23.76 23.71 -7.68
CA LYS A 65 -22.78 22.62 -7.77
C LYS A 65 -23.28 21.54 -8.73
N THR A 66 -22.39 21.06 -9.59
CA THR A 66 -22.64 19.94 -10.50
C THR A 66 -22.87 18.66 -9.68
N GLN A 67 -23.98 17.97 -9.94
CA GLN A 67 -24.32 16.68 -9.37
C GLN A 67 -24.73 15.72 -10.48
N LEU A 68 -24.30 14.46 -10.38
CA LEU A 68 -24.67 13.41 -11.32
C LEU A 68 -25.91 12.69 -10.80
N THR A 69 -26.95 12.61 -11.61
CA THR A 69 -28.07 11.70 -11.36
C THR A 69 -27.85 10.45 -12.21
N ILE A 70 -27.49 9.35 -11.55
CA ILE A 70 -27.20 8.06 -12.20
C ILE A 70 -28.52 7.37 -12.52
N THR A 71 -28.69 6.99 -13.78
CA THR A 71 -29.86 6.27 -14.29
C THR A 71 -29.62 4.78 -14.45
N MET A 72 -28.37 4.37 -14.61
CA MET A 72 -27.95 2.97 -14.72
C MET A 72 -26.56 2.80 -14.11
N ILE A 73 -26.36 1.73 -13.35
CA ILE A 73 -25.08 1.37 -12.72
C ILE A 73 -24.83 -0.13 -12.86
N LYS A 74 -23.59 -0.51 -13.22
CA LYS A 74 -23.12 -1.90 -13.32
C LYS A 74 -21.68 -2.00 -12.82
N LYS A 75 -21.28 -3.17 -12.35
CA LYS A 75 -19.88 -3.44 -12.01
C LYS A 75 -19.01 -3.40 -13.27
N ALA A 76 -17.87 -2.73 -13.19
CA ALA A 76 -16.83 -2.78 -14.21
C ALA A 76 -15.83 -3.90 -13.89
N PRO A 77 -14.96 -4.29 -14.84
CA PRO A 77 -13.83 -5.19 -14.58
C PRO A 77 -12.86 -4.62 -13.53
N ASP A 78 -12.38 -5.45 -12.61
CA ASP A 78 -11.46 -5.04 -11.52
C ASP A 78 -10.15 -4.42 -12.02
N GLU A 79 -9.68 -4.83 -13.20
CA GLU A 79 -8.45 -4.32 -13.82
C GLU A 79 -8.49 -2.80 -14.09
N MET A 80 -9.68 -2.20 -14.15
CA MET A 80 -9.86 -0.77 -14.39
C MET A 80 -9.57 0.08 -13.15
N ILE A 81 -9.51 -0.49 -11.94
CA ILE A 81 -9.28 0.26 -10.69
C ILE A 81 -8.04 1.16 -10.79
N LYS A 82 -6.95 0.65 -11.39
CA LYS A 82 -5.68 1.38 -11.58
C LYS A 82 -5.82 2.69 -12.37
N ASP A 83 -6.84 2.84 -13.20
CA ASP A 83 -7.07 4.05 -14.00
C ASP A 83 -7.68 5.18 -13.15
N PHE A 84 -8.32 4.82 -12.03
CA PHE A 84 -9.02 5.74 -11.12
C PHE A 84 -8.25 6.00 -9.82
N VAL A 85 -7.21 5.22 -9.53
CA VAL A 85 -6.35 5.41 -8.35
C VAL A 85 -4.91 5.78 -8.74
N PRO A 86 -4.23 6.64 -7.96
CA PRO A 86 -2.81 6.86 -8.11
C PRO A 86 -2.06 5.52 -7.97
N SER A 87 -1.30 5.15 -9.01
CA SER A 87 -0.56 3.90 -9.09
C SER A 87 0.88 4.17 -9.53
N SER A 88 1.81 3.34 -9.09
CA SER A 88 3.20 3.39 -9.54
C SER A 88 3.28 3.15 -11.06
N GLU A 89 4.15 3.91 -11.74
CA GLU A 89 4.49 3.65 -13.15
C GLU A 89 5.29 2.34 -13.32
N TYR A 90 5.92 1.88 -12.24
CA TYR A 90 6.67 0.62 -12.20
C TYR A 90 5.79 -0.51 -11.69
N ASN A 91 5.83 -1.64 -12.39
CA ASN A 91 5.18 -2.87 -11.97
C ASN A 91 5.85 -3.44 -10.71
N GLY A 92 5.11 -3.54 -9.60
CA GLY A 92 5.67 -3.98 -8.33
C GLY A 92 6.19 -5.41 -8.34
N LYS A 93 5.66 -6.32 -9.17
CA LYS A 93 6.20 -7.69 -9.37
C LYS A 93 7.58 -7.67 -10.00
N THR A 94 7.79 -6.77 -10.96
CA THR A 94 9.10 -6.56 -11.59
C THR A 94 10.09 -6.01 -10.58
N VAL A 95 9.70 -5.02 -9.78
CA VAL A 95 10.56 -4.43 -8.73
C VAL A 95 10.89 -5.47 -7.65
N PHE A 96 9.90 -6.23 -7.17
CA PHE A 96 10.09 -7.32 -6.21
C PHE A 96 11.10 -8.34 -6.73
N SER A 97 10.93 -8.79 -7.98
CA SER A 97 11.82 -9.78 -8.60
C SER A 97 13.24 -9.24 -8.76
N MET A 98 13.39 -7.96 -9.12
CA MET A 98 14.69 -7.29 -9.19
C MET A 98 15.41 -7.27 -7.83
N LEU A 99 14.70 -6.88 -6.77
CA LEU A 99 15.25 -6.85 -5.41
C LEU A 99 15.59 -8.25 -4.90
N LEU A 100 14.70 -9.23 -5.12
CA LEU A 100 14.93 -10.62 -4.72
C LEU A 100 16.13 -11.22 -5.44
N ASN A 101 16.31 -10.94 -6.74
CA ASN A 101 17.50 -11.38 -7.48
C ASN A 101 18.79 -10.78 -6.92
N LYS A 102 18.74 -9.52 -6.45
CA LYS A 102 19.88 -8.88 -5.78
C LYS A 102 20.23 -9.60 -4.47
N VAL A 103 19.23 -9.94 -3.65
CA VAL A 103 19.42 -10.72 -2.41
C VAL A 103 19.98 -12.11 -2.70
N ASN A 104 19.48 -12.80 -3.74
CA ASN A 104 19.96 -14.12 -4.13
C ASN A 104 21.43 -14.13 -4.57
N SER A 105 21.99 -12.97 -4.93
CA SER A 105 23.40 -12.81 -5.28
C SER A 105 24.32 -12.57 -4.07
N PHE A 106 23.76 -12.46 -2.85
CA PHE A 106 24.56 -12.25 -1.64
C PHE A 106 25.47 -13.44 -1.35
N ALA A 107 26.70 -13.13 -0.96
CA ALA A 107 27.68 -14.11 -0.51
C ALA A 107 27.41 -14.55 0.94
N ASP A 108 26.86 -13.66 1.77
CA ASP A 108 26.45 -13.96 3.13
C ASP A 108 25.14 -14.77 3.15
N ASN A 109 25.25 -16.05 3.50
CA ASN A 109 24.10 -16.97 3.50
C ASN A 109 23.05 -16.57 4.55
N ASP A 110 23.46 -16.10 5.73
CA ASP A 110 22.52 -15.74 6.80
C ASP A 110 21.60 -14.60 6.33
N LEU A 111 22.20 -13.54 5.80
CA LEU A 111 21.47 -12.37 5.30
C LEU A 111 20.59 -12.73 4.10
N LYS A 112 21.12 -13.52 3.16
CA LYS A 112 20.36 -14.00 2.00
C LYS A 112 19.11 -14.75 2.42
N GLU A 113 19.23 -15.72 3.32
CA GLU A 113 18.12 -16.58 3.73
C GLU A 113 17.08 -15.81 4.53
N ILE A 114 17.50 -14.95 5.47
CA ILE A 114 16.59 -14.12 6.26
C ILE A 114 15.81 -13.16 5.34
N VAL A 115 16.51 -12.37 4.51
CA VAL A 115 15.86 -11.33 3.69
C VAL A 115 14.95 -11.97 2.64
N SER A 116 15.42 -13.00 1.92
CA SER A 116 14.60 -13.67 0.90
C SER A 116 13.36 -14.33 1.51
N SER A 117 13.49 -14.97 2.68
CA SER A 117 12.36 -15.58 3.38
C SER A 117 11.31 -14.55 3.79
N ILE A 118 11.71 -13.41 4.36
CA ILE A 118 10.78 -12.35 4.76
C ILE A 118 10.09 -11.74 3.52
N MET A 119 10.84 -11.48 2.45
CA MET A 119 10.29 -10.98 1.18
C MET A 119 9.26 -11.95 0.61
N LEU A 120 9.58 -13.25 0.54
CA LEU A 120 8.70 -14.27 -0.04
C LEU A 120 7.43 -14.48 0.80
N LYS A 121 7.54 -14.50 2.13
CA LYS A 121 6.38 -14.58 3.05
C LYS A 121 5.41 -13.41 2.88
N ASN A 122 5.91 -12.23 2.50
CA ASN A 122 5.12 -11.01 2.34
C ASN A 122 4.83 -10.65 0.88
N ARG A 123 5.18 -11.52 -0.08
CA ARG A 123 5.23 -11.21 -1.51
C ARG A 123 3.94 -10.60 -2.05
N GLU A 124 2.81 -11.24 -1.80
CA GLU A 124 1.51 -10.82 -2.34
C GLU A 124 1.20 -9.36 -1.98
N LYS A 125 1.44 -9.00 -0.71
CA LYS A 125 1.24 -7.62 -0.26
C LYS A 125 2.32 -6.70 -0.82
N LEU A 126 3.60 -7.09 -0.78
CA LEU A 126 4.70 -6.24 -1.25
C LEU A 126 4.53 -5.84 -2.72
N GLU A 127 4.03 -6.73 -3.58
CA GLU A 127 3.87 -6.44 -5.01
C GLU A 127 2.91 -5.27 -5.28
N ASP A 128 1.90 -5.02 -4.44
CA ASP A 128 0.85 -4.03 -4.71
C ASP A 128 0.62 -3.01 -3.56
N TYR A 129 1.22 -3.16 -2.37
CA TYR A 129 0.95 -2.31 -1.22
C TYR A 129 1.38 -0.83 -1.40
N PRO A 130 0.62 0.11 -0.84
CA PRO A 130 1.05 1.50 -0.74
C PRO A 130 2.15 1.66 0.31
N ALA A 131 2.98 2.71 0.21
CA ALA A 131 4.04 2.99 1.19
C ALA A 131 3.55 3.82 2.38
N ALA A 132 2.42 4.50 2.25
CA ALA A 132 1.91 5.44 3.24
C ALA A 132 0.39 5.64 3.12
N TYR A 133 -0.21 6.14 4.21
CA TYR A 133 -1.64 6.51 4.25
C TYR A 133 -1.94 7.84 3.53
N ARG A 134 -1.13 8.89 3.74
CA ARG A 134 -1.36 10.24 3.17
C ARG A 134 -0.10 10.97 2.67
N LEU A 135 1.08 10.36 2.80
CA LEU A 135 2.39 10.96 2.47
C LEU A 135 2.88 10.51 1.08
N HIS A 136 4.13 10.86 0.73
CA HIS A 136 4.79 10.42 -0.50
C HIS A 136 4.65 8.89 -0.69
N HIS A 137 4.32 8.48 -1.91
CA HIS A 137 4.04 7.08 -2.30
C HIS A 137 2.78 6.43 -1.67
N ALA A 138 1.78 7.23 -1.28
CA ALA A 138 0.39 6.76 -1.05
C ALA A 138 -0.31 6.37 -2.38
N ILE A 139 0.31 5.45 -3.12
CA ILE A 139 -0.09 4.96 -4.43
C ILE A 139 -0.04 3.43 -4.42
N VAL A 140 -0.84 2.75 -5.26
CA VAL A 140 -0.73 1.29 -5.44
C VAL A 140 0.67 0.93 -5.94
N GLY A 141 1.30 -0.06 -5.31
CA GLY A 141 2.70 -0.46 -5.56
C GLY A 141 3.75 0.53 -5.04
N GLY A 142 3.34 1.53 -4.25
CA GLY A 142 4.23 2.56 -3.73
C GLY A 142 5.31 2.03 -2.80
N LEU A 143 5.03 0.95 -2.05
CA LEU A 143 5.98 0.38 -1.08
C LEU A 143 7.24 -0.14 -1.77
N MET A 144 7.11 -0.97 -2.80
CA MET A 144 8.27 -1.48 -3.53
C MET A 144 9.04 -0.39 -4.27
N LEU A 145 8.35 0.62 -4.81
CA LEU A 145 9.01 1.77 -5.43
C LEU A 145 9.87 2.54 -4.40
N HIS A 146 9.31 2.76 -3.21
CA HIS A 146 10.04 3.39 -2.11
C HIS A 146 11.26 2.56 -1.72
N THR A 147 11.07 1.27 -1.43
CA THR A 147 12.15 0.33 -1.08
C THR A 147 13.24 0.30 -2.14
N ALA A 148 12.90 0.22 -3.42
CA ALA A 148 13.88 0.22 -4.50
C ALA A 148 14.71 1.51 -4.55
N SER A 149 14.09 2.66 -4.30
CA SER A 149 14.78 3.96 -4.26
C SER A 149 15.80 4.01 -3.10
N ILE A 150 15.42 3.50 -1.91
CA ILE A 150 16.32 3.42 -0.75
C ILE A 150 17.46 2.42 -1.00
N VAL A 151 17.18 1.29 -1.64
CA VAL A 151 18.20 0.30 -2.04
C VAL A 151 19.19 0.90 -3.04
N GLU A 152 18.71 1.65 -4.04
CA GLU A 152 19.60 2.34 -4.99
C GLU A 152 20.51 3.35 -4.28
N MET A 153 19.96 4.16 -3.36
CA MET A 153 20.73 5.08 -2.55
C MET A 153 21.78 4.36 -1.69
N ALA A 154 21.42 3.24 -1.07
CA ALA A 154 22.32 2.40 -0.30
C ALA A 154 23.47 1.82 -1.15
N GLU A 155 23.17 1.39 -2.38
CA GLU A 155 24.21 0.93 -3.31
C GLU A 155 25.20 2.04 -3.67
N LYS A 156 24.70 3.24 -3.98
CA LYS A 156 25.58 4.38 -4.28
C LYS A 156 26.43 4.76 -3.07
N THR A 157 25.88 4.67 -1.87
CA THR A 157 26.62 4.93 -0.62
C THR A 157 27.79 3.95 -0.45
N CYS A 158 27.59 2.67 -0.74
CA CYS A 158 28.65 1.66 -0.67
C CYS A 158 29.78 1.90 -1.70
N GLN A 159 29.49 2.55 -2.82
CA GLN A 159 30.51 2.91 -3.81
C GLN A 159 31.43 4.03 -3.29
N VAL A 160 30.90 4.93 -2.47
CA VAL A 160 31.64 6.05 -1.87
C VAL A 160 32.39 5.60 -0.61
N TYR A 161 31.81 4.71 0.19
CA TYR A 161 32.37 4.23 1.45
C TYR A 161 32.57 2.70 1.43
N PRO A 162 33.70 2.21 0.90
CA PRO A 162 33.95 0.77 0.73
C PRO A 162 34.07 -0.02 2.04
N ASN A 163 34.22 0.66 3.18
CA ASN A 163 34.29 0.06 4.51
C ASN A 163 32.92 -0.30 5.10
N ILE A 164 31.82 0.07 4.44
CA ILE A 164 30.47 -0.31 4.85
C ILE A 164 30.21 -1.76 4.43
N ASN A 165 29.63 -2.55 5.34
CA ASN A 165 29.13 -3.87 4.97
C ASN A 165 27.92 -3.72 4.03
N ARG A 166 28.17 -3.88 2.73
CA ARG A 166 27.17 -3.69 1.67
C ARG A 166 25.97 -4.61 1.84
N GLU A 167 26.15 -5.90 2.08
CA GLU A 167 25.04 -6.85 2.15
C GLU A 167 24.17 -6.60 3.37
N LEU A 168 24.76 -6.23 4.51
CA LEU A 168 24.02 -5.81 5.69
C LEU A 168 23.23 -4.52 5.42
N LEU A 169 23.86 -3.50 4.82
CA LEU A 169 23.19 -2.24 4.49
C LEU A 169 22.00 -2.47 3.54
N LEU A 170 22.19 -3.26 2.49
CA LEU A 170 21.12 -3.59 1.54
C LEU A 170 20.03 -4.44 2.19
N SER A 171 20.36 -5.35 3.09
CA SER A 171 19.38 -6.13 3.86
C SER A 171 18.47 -5.21 4.67
N GLY A 172 19.06 -4.27 5.43
CA GLY A 172 18.29 -3.28 6.19
C GLY A 172 17.45 -2.38 5.29
N ALA A 173 18.01 -1.90 4.18
CA ALA A 173 17.29 -1.08 3.20
C ALA A 173 16.10 -1.82 2.54
N ILE A 174 16.22 -3.12 2.27
CA ILE A 174 15.12 -3.92 1.70
C ILE A 174 14.01 -4.14 2.73
N LEU A 175 14.37 -4.38 3.99
CA LEU A 175 13.42 -4.78 5.03
C LEU A 175 12.85 -3.61 5.85
N HIS A 176 13.42 -2.41 5.78
CA HIS A 176 13.08 -1.31 6.70
C HIS A 176 11.58 -1.06 6.86
N ASP A 177 10.84 -1.10 5.76
CA ASP A 177 9.39 -0.84 5.72
C ASP A 177 8.56 -2.10 5.41
N VAL A 178 9.16 -3.30 5.41
CA VAL A 178 8.46 -4.53 4.99
C VAL A 178 7.22 -4.81 5.83
N ALA A 179 7.24 -4.47 7.12
CA ALA A 179 6.14 -4.67 8.03
C ALA A 179 5.00 -3.64 7.88
N LYS A 180 5.10 -2.70 6.93
CA LYS A 180 3.95 -1.91 6.48
C LYS A 180 2.83 -2.78 5.90
N THR A 181 3.17 -3.99 5.43
CA THR A 181 2.20 -5.03 5.02
C THR A 181 1.33 -5.53 6.17
N PHE A 182 1.78 -5.38 7.42
CA PHE A 182 1.03 -5.70 8.64
C PHE A 182 0.37 -4.45 9.24
N GLU A 183 1.06 -3.31 9.19
CA GLU A 183 0.61 -2.07 9.82
C GLU A 183 -0.63 -1.48 9.15
N MET A 184 -0.67 -1.48 7.82
CA MET A 184 -1.75 -0.84 7.06
C MET A 184 -2.80 -1.83 6.59
N GLU A 185 -4.03 -1.33 6.44
CA GLU A 185 -5.11 -2.03 5.77
C GLU A 185 -5.38 -1.38 4.40
N THR A 186 -5.67 -2.21 3.41
CA THR A 186 -6.01 -1.77 2.05
C THR A 186 -7.44 -2.19 1.73
N GLY A 187 -8.23 -1.26 1.19
CA GLY A 187 -9.54 -1.56 0.64
C GLY A 187 -9.46 -2.16 -0.77
N LYS A 188 -10.61 -2.32 -1.44
CA LYS A 188 -10.69 -2.81 -2.84
C LYS A 188 -9.88 -1.97 -3.84
N THR A 189 -9.62 -0.71 -3.52
CA THR A 189 -8.81 0.20 -4.33
C THR A 189 -7.32 -0.11 -4.33
N GLY A 190 -6.83 -0.96 -3.43
CA GLY A 190 -5.40 -1.15 -3.17
C GLY A 190 -4.73 0.04 -2.46
N LEU A 191 -5.46 1.13 -2.22
CA LEU A 191 -5.00 2.25 -1.41
C LEU A 191 -5.20 1.96 0.07
N CYS A 192 -4.39 2.60 0.90
CA CYS A 192 -4.47 2.46 2.35
C CYS A 192 -5.80 3.04 2.84
N SER A 193 -6.63 2.21 3.47
CA SER A 193 -7.92 2.58 4.06
C SER A 193 -7.81 2.94 5.54
N GLY A 194 -6.72 2.54 6.20
CA GLY A 194 -6.47 2.79 7.61
C GLY A 194 -5.32 1.94 8.15
N TYR A 195 -5.18 1.93 9.47
CA TYR A 195 -4.22 1.09 10.19
C TYR A 195 -4.93 -0.10 10.82
N SER A 196 -4.26 -1.25 10.83
CA SER A 196 -4.74 -2.40 11.60
C SER A 196 -4.57 -2.12 13.10
N VAL A 197 -5.28 -2.85 13.96
CA VAL A 197 -5.07 -2.75 15.43
C VAL A 197 -3.60 -3.00 15.79
N GLY A 198 -2.96 -3.95 15.12
CA GLY A 198 -1.53 -4.21 15.28
C GLY A 198 -0.66 -3.06 14.77
N GLY A 199 -1.04 -2.43 13.67
CA GLY A 199 -0.37 -1.23 13.16
C GLY A 199 -0.43 -0.05 14.13
N GLU A 200 -1.59 0.22 14.74
CA GLU A 200 -1.74 1.31 15.70
C GLU A 200 -1.01 1.06 17.02
N LEU A 201 -0.97 -0.18 17.49
CA LEU A 201 -0.42 -0.52 18.81
C LEU A 201 1.04 -0.95 18.81
N ILE A 202 1.51 -1.57 17.72
CA ILE A 202 2.87 -2.13 17.60
C ILE A 202 3.70 -1.35 16.56
N GLY A 203 3.09 -1.03 15.42
CA GLY A 203 3.77 -0.35 14.31
C GLY A 203 4.76 -1.23 13.53
N HIS A 204 5.10 -0.78 12.32
CA HIS A 204 5.97 -1.53 11.41
C HIS A 204 7.42 -1.66 11.91
N LEU A 205 7.95 -0.73 12.71
CA LEU A 205 9.34 -0.81 13.20
C LEU A 205 9.55 -2.04 14.09
N VAL A 206 8.73 -2.14 15.14
CA VAL A 206 8.77 -3.25 16.07
C VAL A 206 8.42 -4.53 15.34
N LYS A 207 7.37 -4.53 14.51
CA LYS A 207 6.98 -5.74 13.78
C LYS A 207 8.03 -6.19 12.77
N GLY A 208 8.75 -5.26 12.14
CA GLY A 208 9.85 -5.55 11.22
C GLY A 208 11.01 -6.25 11.91
N ALA A 209 11.40 -5.79 13.10
CA ALA A 209 12.37 -6.49 13.93
C ALA A 209 11.89 -7.88 14.36
N MET A 210 10.62 -8.01 14.75
CA MET A 210 10.04 -9.33 15.06
C MET A 210 10.08 -10.28 13.85
N TYR A 211 9.83 -9.81 12.63
CA TYR A 211 9.96 -10.65 11.43
C TYR A 211 11.38 -11.17 11.23
N ILE A 212 12.39 -10.35 11.55
CA ILE A 212 13.80 -10.74 11.50
C ILE A 212 14.08 -11.80 12.56
N GLU A 213 13.71 -11.55 13.81
CA GLU A 213 13.93 -12.48 14.93
C GLU A 213 13.25 -13.83 14.70
N GLU A 214 11.95 -13.82 14.34
CA GLU A 214 11.13 -15.00 14.08
C GLU A 214 11.73 -15.82 12.93
N THR A 215 12.09 -15.15 11.82
CA THR A 215 12.67 -15.84 10.65
C THR A 215 14.05 -16.41 10.94
N ALA A 216 14.90 -15.70 11.66
CA ALA A 216 16.22 -16.21 12.07
C ALA A 216 16.08 -17.47 12.96
N LYS A 217 15.14 -17.46 13.91
CA LYS A 217 14.83 -18.62 14.76
C LYS A 217 14.33 -19.81 13.95
N GLU A 218 13.41 -19.59 13.03
CA GLU A 218 12.87 -20.65 12.15
C GLU A 218 13.95 -21.29 11.27
N LEU A 219 14.92 -20.50 10.82
CA LEU A 219 16.06 -20.95 10.01
C LEU A 219 17.20 -21.55 10.85
N GLY A 220 17.14 -21.43 12.18
CA GLY A 220 18.22 -21.86 13.08
C GLY A 220 19.49 -21.00 12.96
N ILE A 221 19.36 -19.73 12.59
CA ILE A 221 20.46 -18.79 12.42
C ILE A 221 20.73 -18.06 13.75
N GLU A 222 21.87 -18.36 14.37
CA GLU A 222 22.37 -17.69 15.56
C GLU A 222 23.59 -16.84 15.18
N SER A 223 23.37 -15.55 14.90
CA SER A 223 24.40 -14.65 14.36
C SER A 223 24.18 -13.23 14.86
N GLU A 224 25.26 -12.50 15.19
CA GLU A 224 25.19 -11.08 15.57
C GLU A 224 24.55 -10.22 14.48
N LYS A 225 24.64 -10.65 13.21
CA LYS A 225 24.01 -9.99 12.07
C LYS A 225 22.50 -9.86 12.22
N VAL A 226 21.84 -10.78 12.92
CA VAL A 226 20.39 -10.73 13.20
C VAL A 226 20.10 -9.46 14.02
N THR A 227 20.83 -9.27 15.11
CA THR A 227 20.70 -8.08 15.97
C THR A 227 21.07 -6.79 15.24
N LEU A 228 22.11 -6.81 14.39
CA LEU A 228 22.45 -5.65 13.58
C LEU A 228 21.33 -5.29 12.60
N LEU A 229 20.70 -6.29 11.98
CA LEU A 229 19.61 -6.09 11.04
C LEU A 229 18.33 -5.59 11.73
N GLU A 230 18.00 -6.14 12.91
CA GLU A 230 16.92 -5.63 13.77
C GLU A 230 17.16 -4.17 14.13
N HIS A 231 18.38 -3.83 14.55
CA HIS A 231 18.74 -2.46 14.91
C HIS A 231 18.56 -1.51 13.71
N MET A 232 19.00 -1.90 12.51
CA MET A 232 18.81 -1.10 11.30
C MET A 232 17.33 -0.82 11.04
N VAL A 233 16.46 -1.83 11.15
CA VAL A 233 15.01 -1.67 10.95
C VAL A 233 14.39 -0.83 12.05
N LEU A 234 14.78 -1.00 13.31
CA LEU A 234 14.20 -0.23 14.41
C LEU A 234 14.60 1.24 14.38
N SER A 235 15.82 1.54 13.92
CA SER A 235 16.43 2.86 14.05
C SER A 235 16.25 3.77 12.84
N HIS A 236 15.72 3.28 11.72
CA HIS A 236 15.75 4.02 10.44
C HIS A 236 14.92 5.31 10.39
N HIS A 237 13.98 5.52 11.32
CA HIS A 237 13.29 6.81 11.46
C HIS A 237 14.17 7.87 12.16
N GLY A 238 15.24 7.45 12.85
CA GLY A 238 16.28 8.32 13.42
C GLY A 238 15.87 9.21 14.59
N VAL A 239 14.59 9.19 14.96
CA VAL A 239 14.01 10.03 16.01
C VAL A 239 13.42 9.12 17.08
N PRO A 240 13.96 9.12 18.33
CA PRO A 240 13.44 8.30 19.42
C PRO A 240 11.93 8.49 19.66
N GLU A 241 11.43 9.70 19.46
CA GLU A 241 10.01 10.06 19.55
C GLU A 241 9.13 9.37 18.49
N TYR A 242 9.72 8.80 17.44
CA TYR A 242 9.04 7.97 16.42
C TYR A 242 9.27 6.46 16.59
N GLY A 243 9.72 6.03 17.78
CA GLY A 243 9.88 4.60 18.11
C GLY A 243 11.28 4.03 17.85
N SER A 244 12.26 4.87 17.50
CA SER A 244 13.67 4.48 17.35
C SER A 244 14.27 4.15 18.72
N PRO A 245 14.78 2.93 18.97
CA PRO A 245 15.33 2.56 20.28
C PRO A 245 16.63 3.32 20.59
N VAL A 246 17.42 3.57 19.54
CA VAL A 246 18.68 4.33 19.52
C VAL A 246 18.88 4.88 18.10
N ARG A 247 19.69 5.92 17.91
CA ARG A 247 19.97 6.46 16.57
C ARG A 247 20.89 5.51 15.79
N PRO A 248 20.66 5.31 14.47
CA PRO A 248 21.51 4.48 13.62
C PRO A 248 22.91 5.09 13.43
#